data_AF-A0A2R3ZAH5-F1
#
_entry.id   AF-A0A2R3ZAH5-F1
#
_cell.length_a   1.000
_cell.length_b   1.000
_cell.length_c   1.000
_cell.angle_alpha   90.00
_cell.angle_beta   90.00
_cell.angle_gamma   90.00
#
_symmetry.space_group_name_H-M   'P 1'
#
loop_
_entity.id
_entity.type
_entity.pdbx_description
1 polymer ?
#
loop_
_entity_poly.entity_id
_entity_poly.type
_entity_poly.pdbx_seq_one_letter_code
_entity_poly.pdbx_strand_id
1 'polypeptide(L)'
;MKNITEKARQFLRDKNIDWANFGITNFYQALDLLLEFESELSYKENEEETKISFTVFQSFMNNKLEAKITSQENLFANETFPVIGIDQEGVTCDVLHHFGTESFLFEEVELIVKEK
;
A
#
# COMPACT_ATOMS: atom_id res chain seq x y z
N MET A 1 15.26 0.68 18.40
CA MET A 1 13.95 0.63 17.72
C MET A 1 13.64 -0.82 17.37
N LYS A 2 12.53 -1.39 17.85
CA LYS A 2 12.08 -2.71 17.38
C LYS A 2 11.80 -2.62 15.88
N ASN A 3 12.19 -3.63 15.11
CA ASN A 3 12.07 -3.63 13.65
C ASN A 3 10.58 -3.57 13.26
N ILE A 4 10.15 -2.62 12.44
CA ILE A 4 8.74 -2.46 12.01
C ILE A 4 8.21 -3.73 11.34
N THR A 5 9.07 -4.47 10.64
CA THR A 5 8.78 -5.79 10.07
C THR A 5 8.44 -6.83 11.14
N GLU A 6 9.07 -6.76 12.31
CA GLU A 6 8.79 -7.66 13.43
C GLU A 6 7.47 -7.30 14.13
N LYS A 7 7.16 -6.00 14.26
CA LYS A 7 5.85 -5.54 14.74
C LYS A 7 4.72 -5.98 13.79
N ALA A 8 4.91 -5.85 12.47
CA ALA A 8 3.94 -6.29 11.46
C ALA A 8 3.68 -7.82 11.51
N ARG A 9 4.74 -8.62 11.70
CA ARG A 9 4.61 -10.07 11.87
C ARG A 9 3.85 -10.46 13.12
N GLN A 10 4.09 -9.76 14.24
CA GLN A 10 3.36 -10.02 15.49
C GLN A 10 1.88 -9.69 15.35
N PHE A 11 1.55 -8.55 14.73
CA PHE A 11 0.17 -8.13 14.45
C PHE A 11 -0.60 -9.17 13.63
N LEU A 12 -0.01 -9.69 12.54
CA LEU A 12 -0.66 -10.77 11.77
C LEU A 12 -0.85 -12.04 12.60
N ARG A 13 0.14 -12.42 13.41
CA ARG A 13 0.05 -13.60 14.27
C ARG A 13 -1.07 -13.45 15.30
N ASP A 14 -1.23 -12.28 15.92
CA ASP A 14 -2.28 -12.01 16.91
C ASP A 14 -3.70 -12.13 16.31
N LYS A 15 -3.81 -11.92 14.99
CA LYS A 15 -5.02 -12.13 14.18
C LYS A 15 -5.20 -13.55 13.64
N ASN A 16 -4.33 -14.49 14.01
CA ASN A 16 -4.26 -15.85 13.45
C ASN A 16 -4.07 -15.88 11.93
N ILE A 17 -3.33 -14.91 11.40
CA ILE A 17 -2.99 -14.82 9.98
C ILE A 17 -1.56 -15.35 9.79
N ASP A 18 -1.41 -16.39 8.97
CA ASP A 18 -0.10 -16.97 8.66
C ASP A 18 0.66 -16.10 7.65
N TRP A 19 1.67 -15.34 8.12
CA TRP A 19 2.52 -14.48 7.28
C TRP A 19 3.08 -15.18 6.03
N ALA A 20 3.44 -16.47 6.09
CA ALA A 20 4.04 -17.18 4.95
C ALA A 20 3.02 -17.48 3.84
N ASN A 21 1.74 -17.61 4.21
CA ASN A 21 0.61 -17.86 3.32
C ASN A 21 -0.31 -16.65 3.20
N PHE A 22 0.12 -15.51 3.72
CA PHE A 22 -0.62 -14.27 3.69
C PHE A 22 -0.37 -13.59 2.35
N GLY A 23 -1.32 -13.75 1.45
CA GLY A 23 -1.44 -12.98 0.23
C GLY A 23 -2.86 -12.45 0.16
N ILE A 24 -3.02 -11.13 0.22
CA ILE A 24 -4.32 -10.51 0.03
C ILE A 24 -4.46 -10.15 -1.44
N THR A 25 -5.46 -10.73 -2.10
CA THR A 25 -5.81 -10.40 -3.49
C THR A 25 -6.73 -9.19 -3.61
N ASN A 26 -7.32 -8.74 -2.49
CA ASN A 26 -8.22 -7.59 -2.42
C ASN A 26 -7.54 -6.38 -1.76
N PHE A 27 -7.29 -5.32 -2.55
CA PHE A 27 -6.64 -4.09 -2.09
C PHE A 27 -7.24 -3.51 -0.80
N TYR A 28 -8.58 -3.43 -0.70
CA TYR A 28 -9.25 -2.83 0.45
C TYR A 28 -9.08 -3.63 1.73
N GLN A 29 -9.07 -4.98 1.65
CA GLN A 29 -8.78 -5.82 2.81
C GLN A 29 -7.36 -5.61 3.34
N ALA A 30 -6.40 -5.40 2.44
CA ALA A 30 -5.03 -5.09 2.86
C ALA A 30 -4.89 -3.67 3.40
N LEU A 31 -5.62 -2.71 2.83
CA LEU A 31 -5.68 -1.35 3.34
C LEU A 31 -6.29 -1.31 4.75
N ASP A 32 -7.40 -2.02 4.98
CA ASP A 32 -8.03 -2.12 6.31
C ASP A 32 -7.06 -2.72 7.34
N LEU A 33 -6.38 -3.81 6.99
CA LEU A 33 -5.38 -4.43 7.86
C LEU A 33 -4.17 -3.53 8.12
N LEU A 34 -3.79 -2.72 7.13
CA LEU A 34 -2.71 -1.75 7.26
C LEU A 34 -3.10 -0.62 8.22
N LEU A 35 -4.29 -0.02 8.02
CA LEU A 35 -4.82 1.06 8.87
C LEU A 35 -5.00 0.59 10.32
N GLU A 36 -5.43 -0.65 10.51
CA GLU A 36 -5.56 -1.22 11.85
C GLU A 36 -4.18 -1.44 12.51
N PHE A 37 -3.20 -1.96 11.77
CA PHE A 37 -1.81 -2.04 12.25
C PHE A 37 -1.25 -0.65 12.61
N GLU A 38 -1.55 0.34 11.79
CA GLU A 38 -1.18 1.74 11.99
C GLU A 38 -1.77 2.29 13.28
N SER A 39 -3.06 2.05 13.53
CA SER A 39 -3.76 2.47 14.75
C SER A 39 -3.11 1.88 16.01
N GLU A 40 -2.63 0.65 15.96
CA GLU A 40 -1.92 0.00 17.08
C GLU A 40 -0.50 0.56 17.32
N LEU A 41 0.15 1.06 16.26
CA LEU A 41 1.45 1.72 16.35
C LEU A 41 1.31 3.15 16.91
N SER A 42 0.37 3.92 16.38
CA SER A 42 0.10 5.32 16.75
C SER A 42 -0.37 5.47 18.20
N TYR A 43 -1.02 4.44 18.76
CA TYR A 43 -1.42 4.43 20.17
C TYR A 43 -0.24 4.39 21.16
N LYS A 44 1.02 4.30 20.69
CA LYS A 44 2.19 4.11 21.56
C LYS A 44 3.34 5.09 21.38
N GLU A 45 3.50 5.80 20.26
CA GLU A 45 4.67 6.65 20.03
C GLU A 45 4.29 7.89 19.19
N ASN A 46 4.23 9.08 19.84
CA ASN A 46 4.23 10.47 19.32
C ASN A 46 3.64 10.79 17.92
N GLU A 47 2.78 11.82 17.87
CA GLU A 47 2.06 12.38 16.69
C GLU A 47 2.91 12.97 15.54
N GLU A 48 4.20 12.65 15.42
CA GLU A 48 5.03 13.12 14.30
C GLU A 48 5.44 11.96 13.37
N GLU A 49 4.91 12.03 12.14
CA GLU A 49 5.22 11.20 10.97
C GLU A 49 4.72 9.74 10.96
N THR A 50 3.41 9.58 10.79
CA THR A 50 2.81 8.30 10.38
C THR A 50 2.94 8.07 8.86
N LYS A 51 4.12 8.29 8.26
CA LYS A 51 4.32 7.80 6.88
C LYS A 51 4.54 6.29 6.94
N ILE A 52 3.48 5.49 6.75
CA ILE A 52 3.71 4.07 6.49
C ILE A 52 4.57 3.95 5.23
N SER A 53 5.71 3.31 5.40
CA SER A 53 6.50 2.85 4.27
C SER A 53 5.63 1.88 3.46
N PHE A 54 5.29 2.27 2.22
CA PHE A 54 4.62 1.43 1.23
C PHE A 54 5.31 0.05 1.05
N THR A 55 6.60 -0.05 1.39
CA THR A 55 7.35 -1.31 1.49
C THR A 55 6.73 -2.31 2.50
N VAL A 56 6.17 -1.83 3.60
CA VAL A 56 5.46 -2.63 4.60
C VAL A 56 4.14 -3.14 4.00
N PHE A 57 3.36 -2.28 3.35
CA PHE A 57 2.14 -2.67 2.64
C PHE A 57 2.38 -3.72 1.54
N GLN A 58 3.42 -3.55 0.72
CA GLN A 58 3.82 -4.57 -0.27
C GLN A 58 4.26 -5.90 0.39
N SER A 59 4.78 -5.85 1.61
CA SER A 59 5.11 -7.05 2.39
C SER A 59 3.86 -7.75 2.90
N PHE A 60 2.81 -7.01 3.25
CA PHE A 60 1.49 -7.56 3.61
C PHE A 60 0.75 -8.15 2.40
N MET A 61 0.79 -7.50 1.24
CA MET A 61 0.01 -7.98 0.09
C MET A 61 0.51 -9.30 -0.49
N ASN A 62 1.82 -9.59 -0.39
CA ASN A 62 2.56 -10.63 -1.13
C ASN A 62 2.29 -10.68 -2.66
N ASN A 63 1.48 -9.76 -3.16
CA ASN A 63 1.07 -9.51 -4.52
C ASN A 63 1.67 -8.16 -4.95
N LYS A 64 1.79 -7.94 -6.26
CA LYS A 64 2.14 -6.63 -6.81
C LYS A 64 0.89 -5.77 -6.89
N LEU A 65 0.96 -4.55 -6.36
CA LEU A 65 -0.06 -3.53 -6.60
C LEU A 65 0.39 -2.66 -7.78
N GLU A 66 -0.47 -2.56 -8.78
CA GLU A 66 -0.28 -1.70 -9.94
C GLU A 66 -1.47 -0.75 -10.07
N ALA A 67 -1.25 0.42 -10.67
CA ALA A 67 -2.29 1.39 -10.98
C ALA A 67 -2.38 1.53 -12.50
N LYS A 68 -3.58 1.35 -13.05
CA LYS A 68 -3.89 1.67 -14.43
C LYS A 68 -4.50 3.07 -14.49
N ILE A 69 -3.92 3.94 -15.30
CA ILE A 69 -4.40 5.32 -15.43
C ILE A 69 -5.67 5.32 -16.29
N THR A 70 -6.79 5.81 -15.76
CA THR A 70 -8.11 5.82 -16.42
C THR A 70 -8.47 7.19 -17.01
N SER A 71 -7.82 8.26 -16.55
CA SER A 71 -8.00 9.63 -17.05
C SER A 71 -7.56 9.74 -18.51
N GLN A 72 -8.49 10.02 -19.42
CA GLN A 72 -8.22 10.12 -20.86
C GLN A 72 -7.46 11.38 -21.27
N GLU A 73 -7.47 12.40 -20.41
CA GLU A 73 -6.74 13.65 -20.63
C GLU A 73 -5.26 13.54 -20.23
N ASN A 74 -4.88 12.42 -19.59
CA ASN A 74 -3.54 12.17 -19.13
C ASN A 74 -2.66 11.54 -20.22
N LEU A 75 -1.38 11.92 -20.26
CA LEU A 75 -0.38 11.38 -21.19
C LEU A 75 -0.20 9.86 -21.06
N PHE A 76 -0.46 9.30 -19.87
CA PHE A 76 -0.29 7.89 -19.56
C PHE A 76 -1.61 7.10 -19.58
N ALA A 77 -2.66 7.63 -20.22
CA ALA A 77 -3.97 7.00 -20.26
C ALA A 77 -3.92 5.54 -20.73
N ASN A 78 -4.54 4.65 -19.95
CA ASN A 78 -4.57 3.18 -20.09
C ASN A 78 -3.24 2.45 -19.87
N GLU A 79 -2.15 3.14 -19.54
CA GLU A 79 -0.92 2.49 -19.11
C GLU A 79 -1.04 2.00 -17.66
N THR A 80 -0.21 1.02 -17.29
CA THR A 80 -0.21 0.39 -15.97
C THR A 80 1.18 0.46 -15.36
N PHE A 81 1.26 0.94 -14.11
CA PHE A 81 2.51 1.16 -13.41
C PHE A 81 2.51 0.52 -12.03
N PRO A 82 3.68 0.10 -11.51
CA PRO A 82 3.82 -0.29 -10.12
C PRO A 82 3.46 0.89 -9.21
N VAL A 83 2.54 0.68 -8.26
CA VAL A 83 2.31 1.66 -7.19
C VAL A 83 3.51 1.63 -6.25
N ILE A 84 3.94 2.79 -5.76
CA ILE A 84 5.02 2.94 -4.77
C ILE A 84 4.60 3.75 -3.53
N GLY A 85 3.42 4.35 -3.54
CA GLY A 85 2.88 5.12 -2.43
C GLY A 85 1.39 5.40 -2.64
N ILE A 86 0.66 5.53 -1.54
CA ILE A 86 -0.72 6.02 -1.50
C ILE A 86 -0.75 7.02 -0.36
N ASP A 87 -1.22 8.23 -0.62
CA ASP A 87 -1.35 9.25 0.42
C ASP A 87 -2.47 8.87 1.41
N GLN A 88 -2.30 9.20 2.70
CA GLN A 88 -3.14 8.68 3.79
C GLN A 88 -4.61 9.11 3.70
N GLU A 89 -4.90 10.24 3.06
CA GLU A 89 -6.27 10.69 2.82
C GLU A 89 -6.89 10.04 1.57
N GLY A 90 -6.17 9.12 0.91
CA GLY A 90 -6.61 8.43 -0.30
C GLY A 90 -6.74 9.35 -1.51
N VAL A 91 -6.08 10.51 -1.49
CA VAL A 91 -6.24 11.56 -2.51
C VAL A 91 -5.36 11.25 -3.73
N THR A 92 -4.13 10.80 -3.50
CA THR A 92 -3.17 10.52 -4.58
C THR A 92 -2.54 9.14 -4.48
N CYS A 93 -2.24 8.58 -5.65
CA CYS A 93 -1.52 7.34 -5.86
C CYS A 93 -0.19 7.65 -6.57
N ASP A 94 0.92 7.33 -5.91
CA ASP A 94 2.27 7.49 -6.47
C ASP A 94 2.65 6.21 -7.22
N VAL A 95 3.08 6.35 -8.46
CA VAL A 95 3.50 5.24 -9.31
C VAL A 95 4.94 5.40 -9.79
N LEU A 96 5.60 4.28 -10.04
CA LEU A 96 6.95 4.25 -10.59
C LEU A 96 6.93 4.11 -12.11
N HIS A 97 7.55 5.07 -12.79
CA HIS A 97 7.69 5.11 -14.23
C HIS A 97 9.19 5.21 -14.61
N HIS A 98 9.52 4.95 -15.89
CA HIS A 98 10.89 4.96 -16.43
C HIS A 98 11.68 6.24 -16.15
N PHE A 99 11.03 7.41 -16.09
CA PHE A 99 11.71 8.69 -15.84
C PHE A 99 11.61 9.18 -14.38
N GLY A 100 10.98 8.42 -13.48
CA GLY A 100 10.86 8.80 -12.07
C GLY A 100 9.53 8.38 -11.44
N THR A 101 9.14 9.11 -10.40
CA THR A 101 7.86 8.96 -9.71
C THR A 101 6.87 9.98 -10.25
N GLU A 102 5.64 9.54 -10.52
CA GLU A 102 4.52 10.40 -10.89
C GLU A 102 3.35 10.16 -9.92
N SER A 103 2.60 11.21 -9.60
CA SER A 103 1.46 11.15 -8.67
C SER A 103 0.16 11.41 -9.43
N PHE A 104 -0.83 10.54 -9.25
CA PHE A 104 -2.14 10.63 -9.88
C PHE A 104 -3.23 10.75 -8.84
N LEU A 105 -4.34 11.42 -9.16
CA LEU A 105 -5.50 11.40 -8.27
C LEU A 105 -6.09 10.00 -8.21
N PHE A 106 -6.64 9.62 -7.06
CA PHE A 106 -7.19 8.27 -6.86
C PHE A 106 -8.37 7.97 -7.81
N GLU A 107 -9.16 8.99 -8.17
CA GLU A 107 -10.25 8.85 -9.16
C GLU A 107 -9.76 8.60 -10.60
N GLU A 108 -8.49 8.93 -10.88
CA GLU A 108 -7.86 8.77 -12.19
C GLU A 108 -7.13 7.43 -12.33
N VAL A 109 -7.20 6.56 -11.31
CA VAL A 109 -6.51 5.28 -11.30
C VAL A 109 -7.45 4.13 -10.96
N GLU A 110 -7.28 3.02 -11.68
CA GLU A 110 -7.83 1.73 -11.35
C GLU A 110 -6.72 0.88 -10.72
N LEU A 111 -6.87 0.52 -9.44
CA LEU A 111 -5.90 -0.32 -8.73
C LEU A 111 -6.08 -1.80 -9.10
N ILE A 112 -4.98 -2.43 -9.48
CA ILE A 112 -4.90 -3.82 -9.92
C ILE A 112 -3.95 -4.59 -9.01
N VAL A 113 -4.45 -5.67 -8.41
CA VAL A 113 -3.65 -6.60 -7.61
C VAL A 113 -3.26 -7.79 -8.51
N LYS A 114 -1.96 -8.03 -8.68
CA LYS A 114 -1.43 -9.17 -9.44
C LYS A 114 -0.65 -10.11 -8.53
N GLU A 115 -0.83 -11.42 -8.73
CA GLU A 115 0.04 -12.43 -8.11
C GLU A 115 1.50 -12.21 -8.53
N LYS A 116 2.42 -12.49 -7.61
CA LYS A 116 3.86 -12.29 -7.82
C LYS A 116 4.47 -13.30 -8.79
#